data_AF-A0A7S0THV2-F1
#
_entry.id   AF-A0A7S0THV2-F1
#
_cell.length_a   1.000
_cell.length_b   1.000
_cell.length_c   1.000
_cell.angle_alpha   90.00
_cell.angle_beta   90.00
_cell.angle_gamma   90.00
#
_symmetry.space_group_name_H-M   'P 1'
#
loop_
_entity.id
_entity.type
_entity.pdbx_description
1 polymer ?
#
loop_
_entity_poly.entity_id
_entity_poly.type
_entity_poly.pdbx_seq_one_letter_code
_entity_poly.pdbx_strand_id
1 'polypeptide(L)'
;RGGRPKSYWLPGFSNGQGFLTAMLQEVSRSRSGWALDDVVMFTEVTKFEESDVKEAPVDGIYVHGLYLEGAAWSKKENTIVDAPPKVLIAPLPVMYITGVLKSQKKVDYQTYECPVYFRFDPRKRGMTA
;
A
#
# COMPACT_ATOMS: atom_id res chain seq x y z
N ARG A 1 -6.35 -15.29 -21.13
CA ARG A 1 -7.10 -14.21 -20.45
C ARG A 1 -6.11 -13.49 -19.54
N GLY A 2 -5.45 -12.43 -20.02
CA GLY A 2 -4.33 -11.78 -19.33
C GLY A 2 -4.59 -10.28 -19.18
N GLY A 3 -5.27 -9.91 -18.11
CA GLY A 3 -5.48 -8.51 -17.72
C GLY A 3 -4.83 -8.23 -16.37
N ARG A 4 -4.63 -6.95 -16.05
CA ARG A 4 -4.11 -6.50 -14.74
C ARG A 4 -5.00 -7.05 -13.61
N PRO A 5 -4.43 -7.70 -12.58
CA PRO A 5 -5.16 -8.01 -11.35
C PRO A 5 -5.80 -6.77 -10.74
N LYS A 6 -6.96 -6.96 -10.09
CA LYS A 6 -7.68 -5.88 -9.39
C LYS A 6 -6.91 -5.39 -8.17
N SER A 7 -6.26 -6.31 -7.47
CA SER A 7 -5.37 -6.07 -6.33
C SER A 7 -4.23 -7.08 -6.36
N TYR A 8 -3.17 -6.78 -5.63
CA TYR A 8 -1.95 -7.58 -5.56
C TYR A 8 -1.63 -7.98 -4.13
N TRP A 9 -1.35 -9.27 -3.92
CA TRP A 9 -0.85 -9.75 -2.63
C TRP A 9 0.65 -9.46 -2.54
N LEU A 10 1.02 -8.25 -2.07
CA LEU A 10 2.41 -7.79 -2.04
C LEU A 10 3.37 -8.75 -1.29
N PRO A 11 2.99 -9.37 -0.16
CA PRO A 11 3.81 -10.38 0.50
C PRO A 11 4.06 -11.65 -0.34
N GLY A 12 3.28 -11.88 -1.40
CA GLY A 12 3.45 -12.97 -2.35
C GLY A 12 4.63 -12.79 -3.29
N PHE A 13 5.11 -11.56 -3.49
CA PHE A 13 6.23 -11.27 -4.39
C PHE A 13 7.57 -11.68 -3.78
N SER A 14 8.47 -12.19 -4.62
CA SER A 14 9.87 -12.45 -4.24
C SER A 14 10.70 -11.17 -4.15
N ASN A 15 10.38 -10.17 -4.98
CA ASN A 15 10.99 -8.84 -4.99
C ASN A 15 9.89 -7.76 -4.99
N GLY A 16 9.35 -7.46 -3.80
CA GLY A 16 8.33 -6.43 -3.62
C GLY A 16 8.81 -5.03 -4.00
N GLN A 17 10.07 -4.69 -3.69
CA GLN A 17 10.64 -3.39 -4.03
C GLN A 17 10.73 -3.17 -5.54
N GLY A 18 11.23 -4.16 -6.29
CA GLY A 18 11.29 -4.09 -7.75
C GLY A 18 9.91 -3.96 -8.39
N PHE A 19 8.89 -4.61 -7.82
CA PHE A 19 7.50 -4.46 -8.26
C PHE A 19 6.98 -3.03 -8.04
N LEU A 20 7.22 -2.44 -6.86
CA LEU A 20 6.85 -1.04 -6.59
C LEU A 20 7.59 -0.06 -7.50
N THR A 21 8.87 -0.29 -7.78
CA THR A 21 9.64 0.51 -8.74
C THR A 21 9.06 0.42 -10.15
N ALA A 22 8.68 -0.78 -10.61
CA ALA A 22 8.05 -0.95 -11.91
C ALA A 22 6.70 -0.21 -12.01
N MET A 23 5.91 -0.22 -10.93
CA MET A 23 4.67 0.54 -10.85
C MET A 23 4.93 2.06 -10.96
N LEU A 24 5.94 2.59 -10.26
CA LEU A 24 6.29 4.02 -10.40
C LEU A 24 6.71 4.39 -11.82
N GLN A 25 7.46 3.51 -12.49
CA GLN A 25 7.80 3.70 -13.90
C GLN A 25 6.56 3.72 -14.79
N GLU A 26 5.61 2.82 -14.56
CA GLU A 26 4.33 2.80 -15.28
C GLU A 26 3.55 4.10 -15.10
N VAL A 27 3.40 4.58 -13.86
CA VAL A 27 2.71 5.83 -13.54
C VAL A 27 3.43 7.05 -14.15
N SER A 28 4.75 7.08 -14.12
CA SER A 28 5.52 8.17 -14.75
C SER A 28 5.31 8.24 -16.26
N ARG A 29 5.22 7.08 -16.93
CA ARG A 29 5.02 6.99 -18.39
C ARG A 29 3.59 7.30 -18.81
N SER A 30 2.60 7.05 -17.96
CA SER A 30 1.19 7.34 -18.28
C SER A 30 0.85 8.84 -18.18
N ARG A 31 1.68 9.64 -17.50
CA ARG A 31 1.45 11.06 -17.26
C ARG A 31 2.42 11.93 -18.07
N SER A 32 1.87 12.77 -18.94
CA SER A 32 2.67 13.64 -19.81
C SER A 32 3.50 14.64 -18.99
N GLY A 33 4.79 14.75 -19.30
CA GLY A 33 5.72 15.68 -18.64
C GLY A 33 6.25 15.21 -17.28
N TRP A 34 5.94 13.99 -16.84
CA TRP A 34 6.48 13.44 -15.59
C TRP A 34 7.84 12.77 -15.83
N ALA A 35 8.90 13.30 -15.24
CA ALA A 35 10.20 12.63 -15.18
C ALA A 35 10.21 11.61 -14.04
N LEU A 36 10.71 10.40 -14.27
CA LEU A 36 10.76 9.34 -13.24
C LEU A 36 11.46 9.81 -11.96
N ASP A 37 12.54 10.58 -12.10
CA ASP A 37 13.31 11.11 -10.97
C ASP A 37 12.51 12.08 -10.09
N ASP A 38 11.46 12.68 -10.63
CA ASP A 38 10.56 13.59 -9.91
C ASP A 38 9.34 12.89 -9.32
N VAL A 39 9.15 11.60 -9.56
CA VAL A 39 8.03 10.82 -9.03
C VAL A 39 8.44 10.13 -7.73
N VAL A 40 7.63 10.32 -6.68
CA VAL A 40 7.76 9.65 -5.39
C VAL A 40 6.52 8.82 -5.09
N MET A 41 6.71 7.77 -4.29
CA MET A 41 5.61 6.91 -3.85
C MET A 41 4.65 7.67 -2.93
N PHE A 42 3.36 7.51 -3.20
CA PHE A 42 2.27 7.94 -2.35
C PHE A 42 1.41 6.73 -2.00
N THR A 43 1.00 6.64 -0.74
CA THR A 43 0.24 5.52 -0.20
C THR A 43 -0.96 6.03 0.58
N GLU A 44 -2.10 5.37 0.40
CA GLU A 44 -3.32 5.66 1.15
C GLU A 44 -3.98 4.35 1.55
N VAL A 45 -4.37 4.23 2.82
CA VAL A 45 -5.15 3.09 3.29
C VAL A 45 -6.61 3.34 2.91
N THR A 46 -7.19 2.42 2.14
CA THR A 46 -8.59 2.53 1.69
C THR A 46 -9.54 1.93 2.73
N LYS A 47 -10.85 2.08 2.50
CA LYS A 47 -11.89 1.39 3.28
C LYS A 47 -12.21 -0.01 2.77
N PHE A 48 -11.59 -0.43 1.66
CA PHE A 48 -11.90 -1.69 0.99
C PHE A 48 -11.23 -2.88 1.67
N GLU A 49 -11.96 -3.97 1.79
CA GLU A 49 -11.37 -5.30 1.88
C GLU A 49 -11.08 -5.85 0.49
N GLU A 50 -10.29 -6.92 0.42
CA GLU A 50 -9.94 -7.57 -0.86
C GLU A 50 -11.17 -7.93 -1.68
N SER A 51 -12.23 -8.43 -1.04
CA SER A 51 -13.50 -8.79 -1.68
C SER A 51 -14.26 -7.60 -2.28
N ASP A 52 -13.99 -6.38 -1.79
CA ASP A 52 -14.68 -5.17 -2.23
C ASP A 52 -14.04 -4.58 -3.50
N VAL A 53 -12.81 -4.98 -3.84
CA VAL A 53 -12.07 -4.46 -4.99
C VAL A 53 -12.64 -5.02 -6.29
N LYS A 54 -13.46 -4.21 -6.97
CA LYS A 54 -14.13 -4.62 -8.22
C LYS A 54 -13.29 -4.43 -9.47
N GLU A 55 -12.37 -3.47 -9.45
CA GLU A 55 -11.53 -3.08 -10.58
C GLU A 55 -10.17 -2.57 -10.11
N ALA A 56 -9.18 -2.61 -11.00
CA ALA A 56 -7.88 -2.01 -10.76
C ALA A 56 -7.98 -0.48 -10.84
N PRO A 57 -7.11 0.28 -10.14
CA PRO A 57 -7.11 1.73 -10.26
C PRO A 57 -6.63 2.14 -11.66
N VAL A 58 -7.02 3.35 -12.10
CA VAL A 58 -6.62 3.92 -13.40
C VAL A 58 -5.09 4.02 -13.50
N ASP A 59 -4.46 4.40 -12.40
CA ASP A 59 -3.02 4.49 -12.25
C ASP A 59 -2.62 4.03 -10.85
N GLY A 60 -1.42 3.48 -10.71
CA GLY A 60 -0.98 2.83 -9.48
C GLY A 60 -1.55 1.43 -9.29
N ILE A 61 -1.63 0.96 -8.05
CA ILE A 61 -2.04 -0.40 -7.70
C ILE A 61 -2.81 -0.43 -6.37
N TYR A 62 -3.66 -1.45 -6.22
CA TYR A 62 -4.17 -1.86 -4.92
C TYR A 62 -3.35 -3.03 -4.38
N VAL A 63 -2.98 -2.97 -3.11
CA VAL A 63 -2.22 -3.98 -2.39
C VAL A 63 -3.03 -4.49 -1.20
N HIS A 64 -3.02 -5.81 -0.99
CA HIS A 64 -3.66 -6.46 0.16
C HIS A 64 -2.70 -7.42 0.87
N GLY A 65 -3.12 -7.89 2.05
CA GLY A 65 -2.35 -8.82 2.89
C GLY A 65 -1.26 -8.17 3.74
N LEU A 66 -1.37 -6.88 3.99
CA LEU A 66 -0.53 -6.15 4.95
C LEU A 66 -1.14 -6.25 6.35
N TYR A 67 -0.29 -6.12 7.37
CA TYR A 67 -0.67 -6.12 8.77
C TYR A 67 -0.06 -4.90 9.48
N LEU A 68 -0.67 -4.44 10.56
CA LEU A 68 -0.09 -3.50 11.51
C LEU A 68 0.34 -4.26 12.76
N GLU A 69 1.47 -3.87 13.33
CA GLU A 69 1.93 -4.39 14.63
C GLU A 69 1.96 -3.30 15.69
N GLY A 70 1.42 -3.60 16.88
CA GLY A 70 1.26 -2.64 17.96
C GLY A 70 0.12 -1.62 17.76
N ALA A 71 -0.53 -1.61 16.59
CA ALA A 71 -1.66 -0.74 16.29
C ALA A 71 -2.72 -1.46 15.45
N ALA A 72 -3.88 -0.83 15.29
CA ALA A 72 -4.95 -1.27 14.41
C ALA A 72 -5.45 -0.12 13.54
N TRP A 73 -6.10 -0.46 12.42
CA TRP A 73 -6.74 0.55 11.57
C TRP A 73 -8.23 0.66 11.90
N SER A 74 -8.69 1.87 12.23
CA SER A 74 -10.12 2.16 12.40
C SER A 74 -10.75 2.52 11.06
N LYS A 75 -11.58 1.63 10.51
CA LYS A 75 -12.32 1.91 9.25
C LYS A 75 -13.33 3.05 9.37
N LYS A 76 -13.84 3.28 10.58
CA LYS A 76 -14.84 4.33 10.85
C LYS A 76 -14.19 5.71 10.74
N GLU A 77 -13.09 5.88 11.46
CA GLU A 77 -12.35 7.14 11.56
C GLU A 77 -11.28 7.31 10.47
N ASN A 78 -11.01 6.24 9.71
CA ASN A 78 -9.96 6.18 8.69
C ASN A 78 -8.57 6.58 9.21
N THR A 79 -8.23 6.08 10.40
CA THR A 79 -7.00 6.43 11.11
C THR A 79 -6.44 5.25 11.90
N ILE A 80 -5.16 5.36 12.28
CA ILE A 80 -4.50 4.42 13.18
C ILE A 80 -5.04 4.62 14.60
N VAL A 81 -5.33 3.52 15.27
CA VAL A 81 -5.78 3.47 16.66
C VAL A 81 -4.98 2.42 17.42
N ASP A 82 -5.00 2.49 18.74
CA ASP A 82 -4.40 1.46 19.57
C ASP A 82 -5.04 0.09 19.29
N ALA A 83 -4.21 -0.94 19.23
CA ALA A 83 -4.69 -2.30 19.06
C ALA A 83 -5.51 -2.74 20.31
N PRO A 84 -6.59 -3.52 20.13
CA PRO A 84 -7.32 -4.10 21.25
C PRO A 84 -6.41 -4.94 22.16
N PRO A 85 -6.73 -5.07 23.46
CA PRO A 85 -5.93 -5.87 24.39
C PRO A 85 -5.67 -7.29 23.85
N LYS A 86 -4.42 -7.73 23.92
CA LYS A 86 -3.93 -9.04 23.45
C LYS A 86 -3.96 -9.24 21.92
N VAL A 87 -4.22 -8.20 21.14
CA VAL A 87 -4.04 -8.20 19.69
C VAL A 87 -2.72 -7.50 19.37
N LEU A 88 -1.66 -8.26 19.16
CA LEU A 88 -0.36 -7.69 18.78
C LEU A 88 -0.31 -7.29 17.31
N ILE A 89 -1.12 -7.94 16.47
CA ILE A 89 -1.08 -7.82 15.02
C ILE A 89 -2.50 -7.71 14.51
N ALA A 90 -2.79 -6.63 13.79
CA ALA A 90 -4.07 -6.37 13.17
C ALA A 90 -3.95 -6.39 11.64
N PRO A 91 -4.95 -6.87 10.88
CA PRO A 91 -4.93 -6.73 9.43
C PRO A 91 -5.06 -5.25 9.03
N LEU A 92 -4.33 -4.86 8.00
CA LEU A 92 -4.50 -3.57 7.34
C LEU A 92 -5.45 -3.75 6.15
N PRO A 93 -6.43 -2.83 5.93
CA PRO A 93 -7.24 -2.83 4.73
C PRO A 93 -6.40 -2.71 3.46
N VAL A 94 -7.07 -2.82 2.31
CA VAL A 94 -6.42 -2.62 1.01
C VAL A 94 -5.76 -1.24 0.97
N MET A 95 -4.49 -1.20 0.60
CA MET A 95 -3.72 0.02 0.43
C MET A 95 -3.66 0.39 -1.04
N TYR A 96 -3.97 1.63 -1.37
CA TYR A 96 -3.70 2.22 -2.66
C TYR A 96 -2.27 2.76 -2.69
N ILE A 97 -1.51 2.40 -3.71
CA ILE A 97 -0.14 2.86 -3.91
C ILE A 97 -0.02 3.45 -5.32
N THR A 98 0.48 4.67 -5.42
CA THR A 98 0.67 5.37 -6.70
C THR A 98 1.90 6.27 -6.67
N GLY A 99 2.16 6.95 -7.79
CA GLY A 99 3.21 7.95 -7.92
C GLY A 99 2.64 9.37 -7.89
N VAL A 100 3.31 10.27 -7.18
CA VAL A 100 3.05 11.72 -7.21
C VAL A 100 4.33 12.49 -7.48
N LEU A 101 4.24 13.71 -8.01
CA LEU A 101 5.43 14.55 -8.15
C LEU A 101 5.95 14.99 -6.78
N LYS A 102 7.27 15.08 -6.62
CA LYS A 102 7.93 15.60 -5.40
C LYS A 102 7.37 16.95 -4.97
N SER A 103 7.08 17.83 -5.92
CA SER A 103 6.49 19.16 -5.68
C SER A 103 5.07 19.12 -5.13
N GLN A 104 4.34 18.01 -5.34
CA GLN A 104 2.96 17.82 -4.88
C GLN A 104 2.89 17.07 -3.54
N LYS A 105 3.96 16.37 -3.12
CA LYS A 105 4.01 15.71 -1.81
C LYS A 105 4.07 16.77 -0.71
N LYS A 106 2.91 17.15 -0.18
CA LYS A 106 2.82 17.97 1.03
C LYS A 106 3.18 17.10 2.23
N VAL A 107 4.11 17.57 3.06
CA VAL A 107 4.35 16.97 4.37
C VAL A 107 3.21 17.39 5.27
N ASP A 108 2.24 16.49 5.45
CA ASP A 108 1.16 16.69 6.40
C ASP A 108 1.58 16.16 7.77
N TYR A 109 1.50 16.99 8.80
CA TYR A 109 1.81 16.62 10.18
C TYR A 109 0.85 15.56 10.74
N GLN A 110 -0.28 15.33 10.08
CA GLN A 110 -1.24 14.29 10.45
C GLN A 110 -0.94 12.93 9.79
N THR A 111 0.07 12.85 8.93
CA THR A 111 0.48 11.58 8.29
C THR A 111 1.67 10.98 9.01
N TYR A 112 1.59 9.69 9.32
CA TYR A 112 2.70 8.91 9.87
C TYR A 112 3.45 8.19 8.75
N GLU A 113 4.76 8.39 8.65
CA GLU A 113 5.62 7.61 7.75
C GLU A 113 5.85 6.22 8.35
N CYS A 114 4.92 5.29 8.08
CA CYS A 114 4.93 3.91 8.57
C CYS A 114 5.91 3.05 7.74
N PRO A 115 6.99 2.52 8.33
CA PRO A 115 7.89 1.62 7.61
C PRO A 115 7.24 0.24 7.42
N VAL A 116 7.45 -0.41 6.28
CA VAL A 116 6.91 -1.76 6.01
C VAL A 116 8.04 -2.79 5.93
N TYR A 117 7.93 -3.85 6.72
CA TYR A 117 8.94 -4.91 6.82
C TYR A 117 8.39 -6.27 6.38
N PHE A 118 9.29 -7.13 5.89
CA PHE A 118 8.97 -8.55 5.67
C PHE A 118 8.84 -9.29 6.99
N ARG A 119 7.79 -10.10 7.12
CA ARG A 119 7.65 -11.02 8.23
C ARG A 119 8.09 -12.42 7.83
N PHE A 120 9.07 -12.95 8.57
CA PHE A 120 9.47 -14.35 8.51
C PHE A 120 8.73 -15.15 9.60
N ASP A 121 7.41 -15.28 9.48
CA ASP A 121 6.63 -16.21 10.30
C ASP A 121 6.36 -17.48 9.49
N PRO A 122 6.83 -18.67 9.93
CA PRO A 122 6.60 -19.95 9.24
C PRO A 122 5.12 -20.28 9.02
N ARG A 123 4.21 -19.70 9.81
CA ARG A 123 2.77 -19.99 9.76
C ARG A 123 1.98 -19.01 8.90
N LYS A 124 2.51 -17.81 8.66
CA LYS A 124 1.86 -16.75 7.86
C LYS A 124 2.92 -15.89 7.16
N ARG A 125 3.08 -16.09 5.85
CA ARG A 125 3.90 -15.19 5.02
C ARG A 125 3.18 -13.85 4.90
N GLY A 126 3.84 -12.75 5.26
CA GLY A 126 3.20 -11.44 5.35
C GLY A 126 4.20 -10.30 5.36
N MET A 127 3.68 -9.08 5.27
CA MET A 127 4.43 -7.86 5.55
C MET A 127 3.72 -7.09 6.65
N THR A 128 4.48 -6.41 7.49
CA THR A 128 3.97 -5.67 8.64
C THR A 128 4.45 -4.23 8.57
N ALA A 129 3.50 -3.32 8.67
CA ALA A 129 3.70 -1.89 8.80
C ALA A 129 3.70 -1.49 10.27
#